data_AF-A0A146K8T6-F1
#
_entry.id   AF-A0A146K8T6-F1
#
_cell.length_a   1.000
_cell.length_b   1.000
_cell.length_c   1.000
_cell.angle_alpha   90.00
_cell.angle_beta   90.00
_cell.angle_gamma   90.00
#
_symmetry.space_group_name_H-M   'P 1'
#
loop_
_entity.id
_entity.type
_entity.pdbx_description
1 polymer ?
#
loop_
_entity_poly.entity_id
_entity_poly.type
_entity_poly.pdbx_seq_one_letter_code
_entity_poly.pdbx_strand_id
1 'polypeptide(L)'
;LRPATIQHIEYQNHSTKMAEAVLIINTLYVKSKVMQSQDLQQFNKNQIFNLVAPGLEEIKAETFKQMPNLQFVYAPMVEKVGDKAFLMCSSLSVFIGGKIQELENETFNYCYNLSSLDLSKIEKFGKNSFSNSSIKSIR
;
A
#
# COMPACT_ATOMS: atom_id res chain seq x y z
N LEU A 1 27.90 16.50 -10.20
CA LEU A 1 26.74 16.06 -9.38
C LEU A 1 25.50 16.72 -9.97
N ARG A 2 24.65 15.95 -10.67
CA ARG A 2 23.40 16.50 -11.24
C ARG A 2 22.40 16.70 -10.08
N PRO A 3 21.73 17.85 -9.97
CA PRO A 3 20.70 18.05 -8.95
C PRO A 3 19.56 17.06 -9.19
N ALA A 4 19.03 16.47 -8.11
CA ALA A 4 17.82 15.66 -8.19
C ALA A 4 16.66 16.56 -8.66
N THR A 5 16.11 16.28 -9.83
CA THR A 5 14.94 16.96 -10.36
C THR A 5 13.74 16.63 -9.46
N ILE A 6 13.36 17.58 -8.60
CA ILE A 6 12.04 17.58 -7.97
C ILE A 6 11.04 17.73 -9.12
N GLN A 7 10.24 16.70 -9.39
CA GLN A 7 9.06 16.89 -10.23
C GLN A 7 8.08 17.77 -9.44
N HIS A 8 8.12 19.08 -9.67
CA HIS A 8 6.99 19.94 -9.34
C HIS A 8 5.85 19.56 -10.26
N ILE A 9 4.92 18.75 -9.76
CA ILE A 9 3.62 18.59 -10.39
C ILE A 9 2.86 19.87 -10.06
N GLU A 10 2.80 20.78 -11.03
CA GLU A 10 1.94 21.95 -10.98
C GLU A 10 0.49 21.49 -10.89
N TYR A 11 -0.19 21.90 -9.81
CA TYR A 11 -1.62 21.74 -9.62
C TYR A 11 -2.35 22.59 -10.66
N GLN A 12 -2.78 21.96 -11.76
CA GLN A 12 -3.76 22.57 -12.64
C GLN A 12 -5.15 22.42 -12.02
N ASN A 13 -5.83 23.56 -11.92
CA ASN A 13 -7.04 23.80 -11.17
C ASN A 13 -8.26 23.06 -11.74
N HIS A 14 -8.87 22.19 -10.93
CA HIS A 14 -10.33 22.12 -10.80
C HIS A 14 -10.69 21.70 -9.37
N SER A 15 -11.12 22.67 -8.55
CA SER A 15 -11.87 22.48 -7.30
C SER A 15 -11.18 21.68 -6.17
N THR A 16 -10.42 22.38 -5.32
CA THR A 16 -10.33 22.19 -3.85
C THR A 16 -10.63 20.79 -3.29
N LYS A 17 -9.75 19.82 -3.58
CA LYS A 17 -9.52 18.67 -2.70
C LYS A 17 -8.04 18.75 -2.34
N MET A 18 -7.73 19.16 -1.11
CA MET A 18 -6.35 19.09 -0.61
C MET A 18 -5.85 17.67 -0.91
N ALA A 19 -4.76 17.51 -1.65
CA ALA A 19 -4.39 16.17 -2.09
C ALA A 19 -4.19 15.26 -0.87
N GLU A 20 -5.05 14.24 -0.82
CA GLU A 20 -5.07 13.24 0.26
C GLU A 20 -3.85 12.31 0.17
N ALA A 21 -3.09 12.39 -0.93
CA ALA A 21 -1.80 11.74 -1.10
C ALA A 21 -0.80 12.65 -1.85
N VAL A 22 0.47 12.59 -1.47
CA VAL A 22 1.58 13.29 -2.14
C VAL A 22 2.72 12.32 -2.34
N LEU A 23 3.32 12.33 -3.54
CA LEU A 23 4.53 11.56 -3.85
C LEU A 23 5.76 12.44 -3.64
N ILE A 24 6.63 12.06 -2.72
CA ILE A 24 7.91 12.72 -2.46
C ILE A 24 9.01 11.73 -2.86
N ILE A 25 9.68 12.00 -3.99
CA ILE A 25 10.68 11.12 -4.61
C ILE A 25 10.04 9.76 -4.99
N ASN A 26 10.12 8.78 -4.09
CA ASN A 26 9.59 7.43 -4.26
C ASN A 26 8.67 7.00 -3.10
N THR A 27 8.32 7.95 -2.23
CA THR A 27 7.50 7.70 -1.04
C THR A 27 6.14 8.37 -1.21
N LEU A 28 5.10 7.55 -1.28
CA LEU A 28 3.73 8.01 -1.28
C LEU A 28 3.29 8.26 0.16
N TYR A 29 3.03 9.52 0.48
CA TYR A 29 2.51 9.94 1.77
C TYR A 29 1.00 10.11 1.67
N VAL A 30 0.22 9.43 2.52
CA VAL A 30 -1.25 9.45 2.50
C VAL A 30 -1.80 10.00 3.81
N LYS A 31 -2.75 10.93 3.70
CA LYS A 31 -3.43 11.60 4.83
C LYS A 31 -4.88 11.13 5.02
N SER A 32 -5.49 10.51 4.01
CA SER A 32 -6.85 10.00 4.12
C SER A 32 -6.92 8.77 5.01
N LYS A 33 -8.11 8.53 5.57
CA LYS A 33 -8.45 7.31 6.30
C LYS A 33 -8.76 6.13 5.38
N VAL A 34 -9.12 6.40 4.13
CA VAL A 34 -9.47 5.38 3.14
C VAL A 34 -8.68 5.65 1.87
N MET A 35 -8.22 4.59 1.22
CA MET A 35 -7.55 4.67 -0.07
C MET A 35 -8.11 3.65 -1.05
N GLN A 36 -8.31 4.08 -2.29
CA GLN A 36 -8.83 3.27 -3.41
C GLN A 36 -8.00 3.48 -4.68
N SER A 37 -8.15 2.57 -5.64
CA SER A 37 -7.34 2.57 -6.88
C SER A 37 -7.43 3.87 -7.69
N GLN A 38 -8.56 4.57 -7.64
CA GLN A 38 -8.75 5.87 -8.30
C GLN A 38 -7.83 6.96 -7.73
N ASP A 39 -7.48 6.90 -6.43
CA ASP A 39 -6.59 7.88 -5.79
C ASP A 39 -5.15 7.78 -6.33
N LEU A 40 -4.82 6.67 -7.01
CA LEU A 40 -3.50 6.44 -7.59
C LEU A 40 -3.37 6.86 -9.06
N GLN A 41 -4.45 7.28 -9.73
CA GLN A 41 -4.46 7.52 -11.18
C GLN A 41 -3.44 8.57 -11.64
N GLN A 42 -3.16 9.55 -10.79
CA GLN A 42 -2.21 10.64 -11.07
C GLN A 42 -0.74 10.26 -10.84
N PHE A 43 -0.46 9.09 -10.25
CA PHE A 43 0.90 8.67 -9.92
C PHE A 43 1.38 7.56 -10.85
N ASN A 44 2.66 7.63 -11.20
CA ASN A 44 3.34 6.51 -11.84
C ASN A 44 3.61 5.42 -10.80
N LYS A 45 2.84 4.33 -10.83
CA LYS A 45 2.97 3.19 -9.91
C LYS A 45 4.39 2.62 -9.81
N ASN A 46 5.17 2.68 -10.89
CA ASN A 46 6.53 2.16 -10.92
C ASN A 46 7.55 3.05 -10.17
N GLN A 47 7.18 4.27 -9.78
CA GLN A 47 8.05 5.16 -8.99
C GLN A 47 7.78 5.07 -7.49
N ILE A 48 6.74 4.35 -7.06
CA ILE A 48 6.37 4.24 -5.65
C ILE A 48 7.06 3.03 -5.04
N PHE A 49 8.00 3.30 -4.14
CA PHE A 49 8.78 2.28 -3.43
C PHE A 49 8.32 2.15 -1.98
N ASN A 50 7.82 3.25 -1.40
CA ASN A 50 7.39 3.29 -0.01
C ASN A 50 5.99 3.90 0.11
N LEU A 51 5.17 3.35 0.99
CA LEU A 51 3.91 3.93 1.44
C LEU A 51 4.04 4.35 2.90
N VAL A 52 3.73 5.60 3.19
CA VAL A 52 3.67 6.15 4.56
C VAL A 52 2.28 6.73 4.78
N ALA A 53 1.47 6.05 5.59
CA ALA A 53 0.06 6.34 5.76
C ALA A 53 -0.36 6.19 7.23
N PRO A 54 0.10 7.08 8.14
CA PRO A 54 -0.06 6.91 9.58
C PRO A 54 -1.52 6.90 10.07
N GLY A 55 -2.43 7.53 9.32
CA GLY A 55 -3.86 7.61 9.64
C GLY A 55 -4.76 6.80 8.73
N LEU A 56 -4.20 5.94 7.87
CA LEU A 56 -4.97 5.10 6.97
C LEU A 56 -5.60 3.95 7.75
N GLU A 57 -6.92 3.78 7.62
CA GLU A 57 -7.74 2.80 8.32
C GLU A 57 -8.22 1.69 7.37
N GLU A 58 -8.45 2.01 6.09
CA GLU A 58 -8.95 1.06 5.09
C GLU A 58 -8.25 1.19 3.74
N ILE A 59 -7.88 0.04 3.16
CA ILE A 59 -7.37 -0.07 1.80
C ILE A 59 -8.40 -0.85 0.97
N LYS A 60 -8.97 -0.22 -0.06
CA LYS A 60 -9.98 -0.85 -0.93
C LYS A 60 -9.35 -1.85 -1.90
N ALA A 61 -10.21 -2.65 -2.52
CA ALA A 61 -9.83 -3.67 -3.49
C ALA A 61 -8.93 -3.11 -4.61
N GLU A 62 -7.93 -3.91 -4.99
CA GLU A 62 -6.98 -3.66 -6.07
C GLU A 62 -6.17 -2.34 -5.98
N THR A 63 -6.19 -1.63 -4.85
CA THR A 63 -5.57 -0.30 -4.70
C THR A 63 -4.10 -0.31 -5.11
N PHE A 64 -3.28 -1.17 -4.52
CA PHE A 64 -1.84 -1.29 -4.81
C PHE A 64 -1.50 -2.51 -5.69
N LYS A 65 -2.49 -3.07 -6.39
CA LYS A 65 -2.29 -4.23 -7.27
C LYS A 65 -1.22 -3.94 -8.33
N GLN A 66 -0.33 -4.92 -8.52
CA GLN A 66 0.76 -4.91 -9.48
C GLN A 66 1.68 -3.69 -9.33
N MET A 67 2.13 -3.43 -8.10
CA MET A 67 3.17 -2.45 -7.80
C MET A 67 4.51 -3.15 -7.53
N PRO A 68 5.25 -3.54 -8.58
CA PRO A 68 6.42 -4.42 -8.46
C PRO A 68 7.59 -3.78 -7.73
N ASN A 69 7.61 -2.45 -7.59
CA ASN A 69 8.66 -1.70 -6.91
C ASN A 69 8.31 -1.30 -5.47
N LEU A 70 7.06 -1.51 -5.03
CA LEU A 70 6.67 -1.22 -3.65
C LEU A 70 7.39 -2.20 -2.72
N GLN A 71 8.22 -1.69 -1.82
CA GLN A 71 9.09 -2.45 -0.93
C GLN A 71 8.65 -2.39 0.53
N PHE A 72 8.10 -1.23 0.93
CA PHE A 72 7.80 -0.91 2.32
C PHE A 72 6.45 -0.23 2.48
N VAL A 73 5.67 -0.69 3.46
CA VAL A 73 4.40 -0.07 3.85
C VAL A 73 4.43 0.22 5.35
N TYR A 74 4.22 1.48 5.71
CA TYR A 74 3.94 1.93 7.07
C TYR A 74 2.51 2.44 7.15
N ALA A 75 1.61 1.61 7.71
CA ALA A 75 0.19 1.90 7.84
C ALA A 75 -0.36 1.29 9.15
N PRO A 76 0.11 1.76 10.32
CA PRO A 76 -0.12 1.10 11.61
C PRO A 76 -1.58 1.08 12.06
N MET A 77 -2.41 1.93 11.47
CA MET A 77 -3.83 2.09 11.81
C MET A 77 -4.77 1.30 10.88
N VAL A 78 -4.25 0.61 9.88
CA VAL A 78 -5.08 -0.14 8.92
C VAL A 78 -5.77 -1.30 9.61
N GLU A 79 -7.10 -1.36 9.46
CA GLU A 79 -7.97 -2.39 10.02
C GLU A 79 -8.47 -3.34 8.94
N LYS A 80 -8.71 -2.83 7.72
CA LYS A 80 -9.28 -3.59 6.60
C LYS A 80 -8.48 -3.44 5.32
N VAL A 81 -8.23 -4.57 4.66
CA VAL A 81 -7.51 -4.62 3.37
C VAL A 81 -8.30 -5.47 2.36
N GLY A 82 -8.76 -4.83 1.30
CA GLY A 82 -9.66 -5.41 0.30
C GLY A 82 -9.03 -6.41 -0.66
N ASP A 83 -9.88 -6.97 -1.52
CA ASP A 83 -9.56 -8.04 -2.48
C ASP A 83 -8.38 -7.61 -3.34
N LYS A 84 -7.34 -8.47 -3.40
CA LYS A 84 -6.15 -8.25 -4.24
C LYS A 84 -5.45 -6.91 -4.02
N ALA A 85 -5.64 -6.24 -2.88
CA ALA A 85 -5.12 -4.89 -2.66
C ALA A 85 -3.60 -4.79 -2.88
N PHE A 86 -2.83 -5.85 -2.60
CA PHE A 86 -1.39 -5.94 -2.84
C PHE A 86 -1.03 -7.12 -3.77
N LEU A 87 -1.97 -7.62 -4.57
CA LEU A 87 -1.71 -8.72 -5.51
C LEU A 87 -0.51 -8.38 -6.42
N MET A 88 0.47 -9.29 -6.50
CA MET A 88 1.70 -9.15 -7.29
C MET A 88 2.57 -7.94 -6.90
N CYS A 89 2.56 -7.51 -5.64
CA CYS A 89 3.60 -6.62 -5.10
C CYS A 89 4.86 -7.41 -4.77
N SER A 90 5.56 -7.90 -5.81
CA SER A 90 6.66 -8.87 -5.68
C SER A 90 7.84 -8.40 -4.83
N SER A 91 8.10 -7.08 -4.79
CA SER A 91 9.17 -6.51 -3.97
C SER A 91 8.75 -6.15 -2.54
N LEU A 92 7.45 -6.24 -2.21
CA LEU A 92 6.96 -5.85 -0.89
C LEU A 92 7.56 -6.78 0.16
N SER A 93 8.37 -6.22 1.04
CA SER A 93 9.15 -6.98 2.02
C SER A 93 8.65 -6.82 3.45
N VAL A 94 8.17 -5.62 3.77
CA VAL A 94 7.73 -5.23 5.10
C VAL A 94 6.43 -4.45 5.03
N PHE A 95 5.45 -4.88 5.81
CA PHE A 95 4.22 -4.16 6.08
C PHE A 95 4.06 -3.98 7.59
N ILE A 96 4.06 -2.73 8.05
CA ILE A 96 3.82 -2.35 9.44
C ILE A 96 2.34 -1.96 9.60
N GLY A 97 1.51 -2.90 10.08
CA GLY A 97 0.05 -2.78 10.22
C GLY A 97 -0.51 -3.43 11.47
N GLY A 98 -0.32 -2.81 12.65
CA GLY A 98 -0.63 -3.41 13.96
C GLY A 98 -2.11 -3.47 14.37
N LYS A 99 -3.03 -3.22 13.43
CA LYS A 99 -4.49 -3.20 13.68
C LYS A 99 -5.31 -4.02 12.69
N ILE A 100 -4.67 -4.76 11.78
CA ILE A 100 -5.36 -5.50 10.73
C ILE A 100 -6.28 -6.56 11.35
N GLN A 101 -7.57 -6.43 11.09
CA GLN A 101 -8.63 -7.34 11.53
C GLN A 101 -9.21 -8.15 10.36
N GLU A 102 -9.20 -7.58 9.16
CA GLU A 102 -9.81 -8.18 7.98
C GLU A 102 -8.90 -8.08 6.74
N LEU A 103 -8.64 -9.23 6.12
CA LEU A 103 -8.04 -9.34 4.79
C LEU A 103 -9.05 -10.05 3.86
N GLU A 104 -9.30 -9.50 2.68
CA GLU A 104 -10.12 -10.18 1.68
C GLU A 104 -9.31 -11.20 0.85
N ASN A 105 -9.83 -11.69 -0.28
CA ASN A 105 -9.13 -12.74 -1.02
C ASN A 105 -7.89 -12.21 -1.73
N GLU A 106 -6.87 -13.06 -1.83
CA GLU A 106 -5.65 -12.82 -2.60
C GLU A 106 -4.92 -11.52 -2.22
N THR A 107 -5.16 -10.95 -1.03
CA THR A 107 -4.66 -9.62 -0.65
C THR A 107 -3.16 -9.46 -0.82
N PHE A 108 -2.35 -10.45 -0.40
CA PHE A 108 -0.89 -10.49 -0.57
C PHE A 108 -0.43 -11.64 -1.47
N ASN A 109 -1.29 -12.11 -2.39
CA ASN A 109 -0.92 -13.17 -3.31
C ASN A 109 0.24 -12.70 -4.22
N TYR A 110 1.24 -13.55 -4.44
CA TYR A 110 2.47 -13.24 -5.17
C TYR A 110 3.33 -12.10 -4.59
N CYS A 111 3.20 -11.81 -3.29
CA CYS A 111 4.14 -10.95 -2.55
C CYS A 111 5.38 -11.75 -2.12
N TYR A 112 6.22 -12.14 -3.07
CA TYR A 112 7.33 -13.09 -2.86
C TYR A 112 8.33 -12.66 -1.78
N ASN A 113 8.54 -11.37 -1.56
CA ASN A 113 9.50 -10.87 -0.59
C ASN A 113 8.90 -10.58 0.80
N LEU A 114 7.57 -10.71 0.97
CA LEU A 114 6.89 -10.31 2.20
C LEU A 114 7.32 -11.21 3.35
N SER A 115 8.14 -10.66 4.24
CA SER A 115 8.79 -11.38 5.33
C SER A 115 8.35 -10.88 6.71
N SER A 116 7.80 -9.67 6.79
CA SER A 116 7.33 -9.06 8.03
C SER A 116 5.95 -8.43 7.83
N LEU A 117 4.95 -8.98 8.53
CA LEU A 117 3.59 -8.47 8.65
C LEU A 117 3.03 -8.97 10.00
N ASP A 118 2.52 -8.04 10.81
CA ASP A 118 1.85 -8.37 12.08
C ASP A 118 0.36 -8.63 11.81
N LEU A 119 -0.12 -9.81 12.21
CA LEU A 119 -1.51 -10.23 12.07
C LEU A 119 -2.07 -10.71 13.41
N SER A 120 -1.48 -10.30 14.53
CA SER A 120 -1.87 -10.75 15.87
C SER A 120 -3.31 -10.38 16.23
N LYS A 121 -3.93 -9.47 15.48
CA LYS A 121 -5.34 -9.04 15.60
C LYS A 121 -6.25 -9.52 14.48
N ILE A 122 -5.78 -10.37 13.59
CA ILE A 122 -6.58 -10.84 12.45
C ILE A 122 -7.78 -11.65 12.96
N GLU A 123 -8.98 -11.26 12.53
CA GLU A 123 -10.21 -11.99 12.82
C GLU A 123 -10.66 -12.82 11.61
N LYS A 124 -10.44 -12.29 10.40
CA LYS A 124 -10.87 -12.90 9.14
C LYS A 124 -9.83 -12.66 8.06
N PHE A 125 -9.48 -13.71 7.32
CA PHE A 125 -8.67 -13.57 6.10
C PHE A 125 -9.23 -14.40 4.95
N GLY A 126 -9.20 -13.84 3.75
CA GLY A 126 -9.74 -14.45 2.55
C GLY A 126 -8.87 -15.57 2.00
N LYS A 127 -9.44 -16.30 1.04
CA LYS A 127 -8.75 -17.41 0.37
C LYS A 127 -7.51 -16.91 -0.36
N ASN A 128 -6.43 -17.69 -0.32
CA ASN A 128 -5.17 -17.41 -1.01
C ASN A 128 -4.51 -16.07 -0.64
N SER A 129 -4.87 -15.45 0.49
CA SER A 129 -4.32 -14.15 0.91
C SER A 129 -2.80 -14.11 0.95
N PHE A 130 -2.15 -15.25 1.22
CA PHE A 130 -0.69 -15.38 1.34
C PHE A 130 -0.10 -16.40 0.36
N SER A 131 -0.86 -16.82 -0.66
CA SER A 131 -0.33 -17.73 -1.68
C SER A 131 0.89 -17.12 -2.37
N ASN A 132 1.96 -17.90 -2.54
CA ASN A 132 3.21 -17.44 -3.15
C ASN A 132 3.84 -16.22 -2.43
N SER A 133 3.69 -16.11 -1.11
CA SER A 133 4.41 -15.16 -0.27
C SER A 133 5.49 -15.85 0.56
N SER A 134 6.50 -15.11 1.02
CA SER A 134 7.56 -15.64 1.89
C SER A 134 7.23 -15.59 3.38
N ILE A 135 5.96 -15.32 3.76
CA ILE A 135 5.59 -15.22 5.16
C ILE A 135 5.66 -16.61 5.80
N LYS A 136 6.58 -16.79 6.76
CA LYS A 136 6.88 -18.11 7.37
C LYS A 136 6.13 -18.36 8.66
N SER A 137 5.71 -17.31 9.35
CA SER A 137 4.97 -17.42 10.60
C SER A 137 4.07 -16.21 10.77
N ILE A 138 2.81 -16.48 11.05
CA ILE A 138 1.82 -15.51 11.52
C ILE A 138 2.02 -15.44 13.04
N ARG A 139 2.25 -14.24 13.59
CA ARG A 139 2.26 -14.01 15.04
C ARG A 139 0.97 -13.33 15.44
#